data_AF-A0A6I1YMV3-F1
#
_entry.id   AF-A0A6I1YMV3-F1
#
_cell.length_a   1.000
_cell.length_b   1.000
_cell.length_c   1.000
_cell.angle_alpha   90.00
_cell.angle_beta   90.00
_cell.angle_gamma   90.00
#
_symmetry.space_group_name_H-M   'P 1'
#
loop_
_entity.id
_entity.type
_entity.pdbx_description
1 polymer ?
#
loop_
_entity_poly.entity_id
_entity_poly.type
_entity_poly.pdbx_seq_one_letter_code
_entity_poly.pdbx_strand_id
1 'polypeptide(L)'
;MEPSSTPAGSPAPSDAHTYRMPLPRLTLTPEVSHGPLDGAWWPRCDALEIELPPLIGSLEPDSDTVVRVTVDPAEWPDAPHTVMAPGREITVEPAGPGSEAHVITLDCGTVGRWVLLVVPPAEPAGTAARLLSAAADPENPLTAARMLALAETGRLEGTARLEGTTEEAQ
;
A
#
# COMPACT_ATOMS: atom_id res chain seq x y z
N MET A 1 -39.50 37.44 40.97
CA MET A 1 -38.32 38.22 40.60
C MET A 1 -37.45 37.28 39.78
N GLU A 2 -37.41 37.49 38.46
CA GLU A 2 -36.56 36.77 37.48
C GLU A 2 -35.06 37.09 37.73
N PRO A 3 -34.05 36.67 36.90
CA PRO A 3 -34.07 35.89 35.64
C PRO A 3 -32.87 34.91 35.41
N SER A 4 -32.84 34.31 34.20
CA SER A 4 -31.66 33.83 33.43
C SER A 4 -30.97 32.54 33.93
N SER A 5 -30.40 31.66 33.11
CA SER A 5 -29.89 31.73 31.73
C SER A 5 -29.73 30.26 31.24
N THR A 6 -30.20 29.87 30.04
CA THR A 6 -29.40 29.65 28.80
C THR A 6 -28.70 28.26 28.75
N PRO A 7 -28.47 27.65 27.57
CA PRO A 7 -29.38 27.24 26.50
C PRO A 7 -29.18 25.75 26.13
N ALA A 8 -29.84 25.33 25.05
CA ALA A 8 -29.62 24.07 24.34
C ALA A 8 -28.13 23.69 24.19
N GLY A 9 -27.72 22.68 24.94
CA GLY A 9 -26.62 21.82 24.53
C GLY A 9 -27.19 20.79 23.57
N SER A 10 -27.17 21.07 22.26
CA SER A 10 -27.09 19.96 21.31
C SER A 10 -25.92 19.11 21.75
N PRO A 11 -26.08 17.79 22.00
CA PRO A 11 -24.92 16.94 21.97
C PRO A 11 -24.42 17.04 20.53
N ALA A 12 -23.29 17.73 20.33
CA ALA A 12 -22.46 17.47 19.17
C ALA A 12 -22.36 15.94 19.08
N PRO A 13 -22.61 15.33 17.91
CA PRO A 13 -22.38 13.90 17.77
C PRO A 13 -20.97 13.69 18.27
N SER A 14 -20.88 12.90 19.35
CA SER A 14 -19.64 12.53 20.01
C SER A 14 -18.62 12.33 18.93
N ASP A 15 -17.48 12.99 19.10
CA ASP A 15 -16.22 12.73 18.43
C ASP A 15 -16.15 11.23 18.21
N ALA A 16 -16.68 10.80 17.06
CA ALA A 16 -16.56 9.46 16.60
C ALA A 16 -15.06 9.44 16.44
N HIS A 17 -14.40 8.80 17.38
CA HIS A 17 -13.11 8.21 17.16
C HIS A 17 -13.38 7.19 16.06
N THR A 18 -13.66 7.68 14.85
CA THR A 18 -13.28 7.12 13.59
C THR A 18 -11.82 6.84 13.86
N TYR A 19 -11.58 5.62 14.30
CA TYR A 19 -10.26 5.09 14.57
C TYR A 19 -9.55 5.34 13.26
N ARG A 20 -8.82 6.45 13.20
CA ARG A 20 -8.29 6.99 11.95
C ARG A 20 -7.13 6.07 11.69
N MET A 21 -7.45 4.92 11.12
CA MET A 21 -6.50 3.88 10.84
C MET A 21 -5.37 4.58 10.09
N PRO A 22 -4.12 4.37 10.51
CA PRO A 22 -3.00 5.00 9.86
C PRO A 22 -3.11 4.71 8.37
N LEU A 23 -3.05 5.76 7.54
CA LEU A 23 -3.11 5.58 6.11
C LEU A 23 -2.02 4.59 5.68
N PRO A 24 -2.35 3.60 4.84
CA PRO A 24 -1.36 2.68 4.34
C PRO A 24 -0.33 3.48 3.53
N ARG A 25 0.94 3.09 3.62
CA ARG A 25 1.98 3.69 2.78
C ARG A 25 1.91 3.01 1.41
N LEU A 26 0.93 3.42 0.64
CA LEU A 26 0.58 2.87 -0.65
C LEU A 26 0.85 3.91 -1.73
N THR A 27 1.41 3.46 -2.85
CA THR A 27 1.48 4.22 -4.09
C THR A 27 0.97 3.33 -5.21
N LEU A 28 0.04 3.85 -6.01
CA LEU A 28 -0.58 3.12 -7.11
C LEU A 28 -0.20 3.81 -8.41
N THR A 29 -0.14 3.04 -9.49
CA THR A 29 -0.06 3.60 -10.84
C THR A 29 -1.42 4.25 -11.19
N PRO A 30 -1.42 5.41 -11.87
CA PRO A 30 -2.66 6.13 -12.22
C PRO A 30 -3.50 5.40 -13.28
N GLU A 31 -2.88 4.56 -14.10
CA GLU A 31 -3.56 3.60 -14.96
C GLU A 31 -3.36 2.20 -14.37
N VAL A 32 -4.46 1.54 -14.02
CA VAL A 32 -4.48 0.12 -13.68
C VAL A 32 -4.08 -0.60 -14.96
N SER A 33 -2.86 -1.16 -15.00
CA SER A 33 -2.21 -1.83 -16.13
C SER A 33 -1.54 -0.97 -17.22
N HIS A 34 -0.22 -0.77 -17.09
CA HIS A 34 0.76 -0.67 -18.20
C HIS A 34 2.12 -1.36 -17.90
N GLY A 35 2.25 -2.08 -16.78
CA GLY A 35 3.51 -2.69 -16.33
C GLY A 35 3.31 -4.00 -15.55
N PRO A 36 4.41 -4.63 -15.08
CA PRO A 36 4.35 -5.86 -14.27
C PRO A 36 3.78 -5.65 -12.86
N LEU A 37 3.71 -4.41 -12.38
CA LEU A 37 3.23 -4.00 -11.06
C LEU A 37 2.23 -2.85 -11.22
N ASP A 38 1.14 -2.88 -10.47
CA ASP A 38 0.13 -1.81 -10.37
C ASP A 38 0.45 -0.80 -9.26
N GLY A 39 1.59 -0.97 -8.59
CA GLY A 39 2.08 -0.08 -7.55
C GLY A 39 2.97 -0.77 -6.52
N ALA A 40 3.14 -0.10 -5.39
CA ALA A 40 3.88 -0.62 -4.25
C ALA A 40 3.26 -0.22 -2.92
N TRP A 41 3.45 -1.09 -1.96
CA TRP A 41 2.95 -0.97 -0.61
C TRP A 41 4.08 -1.22 0.38
N TRP A 42 4.21 -0.31 1.34
CA TRP A 42 5.17 -0.44 2.42
C TRP A 42 4.42 -0.68 3.75
N PRO A 43 4.21 -1.95 4.15
CA PRO A 43 3.65 -2.27 5.45
C PRO A 43 4.49 -1.68 6.59
N ARG A 44 3.86 -1.35 7.71
CA ARG A 44 4.60 -0.92 8.91
C ARG A 44 5.05 -2.10 9.76
N CYS A 45 4.36 -3.23 9.64
CA CYS A 45 4.65 -4.44 10.39
C CYS A 45 4.27 -5.68 9.58
N ASP A 46 4.82 -6.83 9.98
CA ASP A 46 4.54 -8.13 9.38
C ASP A 46 3.20 -8.74 9.86
N ALA A 47 2.27 -7.92 10.36
CA ALA A 47 0.92 -8.34 10.77
C ALA A 47 -0.15 -7.98 9.72
N LEU A 48 -0.45 -8.89 8.79
CA LEU A 48 -1.45 -8.69 7.73
C LEU A 48 -2.85 -8.36 8.27
N GLU A 49 -3.23 -8.91 9.41
CA GLU A 49 -4.53 -8.61 10.04
C GLU A 49 -4.74 -7.13 10.38
N ILE A 50 -3.66 -6.39 10.61
CA ILE A 50 -3.68 -4.96 10.93
C ILE A 50 -3.47 -4.11 9.67
N GLU A 51 -2.67 -4.61 8.74
CA GLU A 51 -2.19 -3.87 7.57
C GLU A 51 -3.11 -4.01 6.35
N LEU A 52 -3.82 -5.15 6.18
CA LEU A 52 -4.77 -5.35 5.08
C LEU A 52 -6.04 -4.47 5.19
N PRO A 53 -6.70 -4.32 6.35
CA PRO A 53 -7.90 -3.47 6.43
C PRO A 53 -7.71 -2.02 5.94
N PRO A 54 -6.65 -1.28 6.33
CA PRO A 54 -6.41 0.07 5.81
C PRO A 54 -5.97 0.07 4.33
N LEU A 55 -5.25 -0.97 3.87
CA LEU A 55 -4.88 -1.14 2.47
C LEU A 55 -6.12 -1.30 1.58
N ILE A 56 -6.99 -2.26 1.91
CA ILE A 56 -8.25 -2.48 1.19
C ILE A 56 -9.16 -1.27 1.27
N GLY A 57 -9.23 -0.61 2.43
CA GLY A 57 -9.97 0.63 2.59
C GLY A 57 -9.53 1.74 1.63
N SER A 58 -8.26 1.75 1.21
CA SER A 58 -7.73 2.76 0.27
C SER A 58 -7.99 2.43 -1.20
N LEU A 59 -8.27 1.16 -1.52
CA LEU A 59 -8.68 0.74 -2.87
C LEU A 59 -10.18 0.97 -3.11
N GLU A 60 -10.92 1.38 -2.07
CA GLU A 60 -12.37 1.57 -2.04
C GLU A 60 -13.20 0.50 -2.79
N PRO A 61 -12.99 -0.82 -2.57
CA PRO A 61 -13.89 -1.81 -3.16
C PRO A 61 -15.28 -1.73 -2.57
N ASP A 62 -16.28 -2.18 -3.33
CA ASP A 62 -17.64 -2.35 -2.84
C ASP A 62 -17.66 -3.16 -1.54
N SER A 63 -18.50 -2.76 -0.59
CA SER A 63 -18.55 -3.37 0.74
C SER A 63 -18.98 -4.85 0.73
N ASP A 64 -19.68 -5.29 -0.31
CA ASP A 64 -20.14 -6.68 -0.47
C ASP A 64 -19.11 -7.57 -1.19
N THR A 65 -17.98 -7.01 -1.62
CA THR A 65 -16.98 -7.76 -2.39
C THR A 65 -16.03 -8.52 -1.47
N VAL A 66 -15.94 -9.83 -1.70
CA VAL A 66 -14.88 -10.67 -1.11
C VAL A 66 -13.55 -10.28 -1.73
N VAL A 67 -12.61 -9.85 -0.91
CA VAL A 67 -11.28 -9.49 -1.36
C VAL A 67 -10.35 -10.68 -1.13
N ARG A 68 -9.71 -11.17 -2.18
CA ARG A 68 -8.71 -12.22 -2.06
C ARG A 68 -7.32 -11.62 -2.15
N VAL A 69 -6.47 -11.97 -1.21
CA VAL A 69 -5.12 -11.47 -1.08
C VAL A 69 -4.18 -12.64 -1.17
N THR A 70 -3.30 -12.62 -2.15
CA THR A 70 -2.28 -13.66 -2.33
C THR A 70 -0.94 -13.12 -1.86
N VAL A 71 -0.32 -13.79 -0.88
CA VAL A 71 0.98 -13.42 -0.30
C VAL A 71 1.95 -14.59 -0.33
N ASP A 72 3.23 -14.30 -0.47
CA ASP A 72 4.25 -15.33 -0.36
C ASP A 72 4.38 -15.81 1.11
N PRO A 73 4.24 -17.13 1.38
CA PRO A 73 4.30 -17.66 2.73
C PRO A 73 5.72 -17.66 3.32
N ALA A 74 6.78 -17.49 2.53
CA ALA A 74 8.14 -17.34 3.05
C ALA A 74 8.36 -15.93 3.63
N GLU A 75 7.67 -14.92 3.12
CA GLU A 75 7.64 -13.59 3.71
C GLU A 75 6.65 -13.48 4.87
N TRP A 76 5.49 -14.13 4.76
CA TRP A 76 4.41 -14.04 5.75
C TRP A 76 4.05 -15.42 6.32
N PRO A 77 4.95 -16.02 7.14
CA PRO A 77 4.73 -17.36 7.68
C PRO A 77 3.56 -17.42 8.67
N ASP A 78 3.30 -16.33 9.39
CA ASP A 78 2.21 -16.20 10.37
C ASP A 78 0.95 -15.55 9.75
N ALA A 79 0.82 -15.54 8.42
CA ALA A 79 -0.33 -14.95 7.76
C ALA A 79 -1.65 -15.63 8.19
N PRO A 80 -2.64 -14.87 8.70
CA PRO A 80 -3.98 -15.41 8.93
C PRO A 80 -4.63 -15.75 7.59
N HIS A 81 -5.43 -16.83 7.53
CA HIS A 81 -6.12 -17.23 6.29
C HIS A 81 -7.32 -16.33 5.96
N THR A 82 -7.84 -15.63 6.96
CA THR A 82 -9.01 -14.75 6.84
C THR A 82 -8.83 -13.56 7.76
N VAL A 83 -9.01 -12.35 7.22
CA VAL A 83 -8.94 -11.08 7.94
C VAL A 83 -10.27 -10.36 7.81
N MET A 84 -10.81 -9.91 8.93
CA MET A 84 -12.05 -9.13 8.94
C MET A 84 -11.71 -7.64 8.76
N ALA A 85 -12.31 -7.02 7.75
CA ALA A 85 -12.25 -5.58 7.53
C ALA A 85 -13.65 -4.95 7.71
N PRO A 86 -13.76 -3.61 7.83
CA PRO A 86 -15.03 -2.95 8.05
C PRO A 86 -16.05 -3.30 6.95
N GLY A 87 -17.03 -4.14 7.31
CA GLY A 87 -18.10 -4.56 6.42
C GLY A 87 -17.74 -5.63 5.39
N ARG A 88 -16.54 -6.23 5.42
CA ARG A 88 -16.10 -7.20 4.41
C ARG A 88 -15.13 -8.25 4.95
N GLU A 89 -15.05 -9.39 4.29
CA GLU A 89 -14.07 -10.45 4.56
C GLU A 89 -12.92 -10.38 3.55
N ILE A 90 -11.70 -10.47 4.05
CA ILE A 90 -10.48 -10.55 3.26
C ILE A 90 -9.95 -11.98 3.40
N THR A 91 -9.97 -12.74 2.31
CA THR A 91 -9.38 -14.08 2.27
C THR A 91 -7.91 -13.95 1.92
N VAL A 92 -7.01 -14.49 2.75
CA VAL A 92 -5.58 -14.51 2.47
C VAL A 92 -5.19 -15.91 2.03
N GLU A 93 -4.55 -16.00 0.88
CA GLU A 93 -4.12 -17.26 0.27
C GLU A 93 -2.61 -17.25 0.07
N PRO A 94 -1.95 -18.40 0.31
CA PRO A 94 -0.53 -18.52 0.01
C PRO A 94 -0.32 -18.48 -1.51
N ALA A 95 0.71 -17.76 -1.93
CA ALA A 95 1.12 -17.70 -3.33
C ALA A 95 1.56 -19.09 -3.82
N GLY A 96 1.25 -19.38 -5.08
CA GLY A 96 1.64 -20.65 -5.72
C GLY A 96 3.16 -20.75 -5.91
N PRO A 97 3.68 -21.97 -6.12
CA PRO A 97 5.10 -22.18 -6.39
C PRO A 97 5.53 -21.43 -7.65
N GLY A 98 6.59 -20.62 -7.55
CA GLY A 98 7.08 -19.76 -8.62
C GLY A 98 6.45 -18.38 -8.67
N SER A 99 5.65 -18.00 -7.65
CA SER A 99 5.30 -16.60 -7.43
C SER A 99 6.54 -15.78 -7.12
N GLU A 100 6.48 -14.49 -7.45
CA GLU A 100 7.57 -13.58 -7.18
C GLU A 100 7.56 -13.17 -5.71
N ALA A 101 8.71 -13.25 -5.05
CA ALA A 101 8.86 -12.76 -3.69
C ALA A 101 8.68 -11.24 -3.64
N HIS A 102 8.20 -10.74 -2.51
CA HIS A 102 7.88 -9.35 -2.24
C HIS A 102 6.78 -8.81 -3.14
N VAL A 103 5.83 -9.66 -3.51
CA VAL A 103 4.65 -9.31 -4.29
C VAL A 103 3.40 -9.74 -3.55
N ILE A 104 2.43 -8.82 -3.46
CA ILE A 104 1.09 -9.09 -2.96
C ILE A 104 0.09 -8.86 -4.09
N THR A 105 -0.76 -9.84 -4.34
CA THR A 105 -1.83 -9.71 -5.33
C THR A 105 -3.15 -9.53 -4.61
N LEU A 106 -3.90 -8.48 -4.94
CA LEU A 106 -5.21 -8.18 -4.38
C LEU A 106 -6.26 -8.31 -5.47
N ASP A 107 -7.14 -9.28 -5.32
CA ASP A 107 -8.30 -9.49 -6.17
C ASP A 107 -9.51 -8.86 -5.47
N CYS A 108 -9.89 -7.66 -5.90
CA CYS A 108 -10.94 -6.84 -5.30
C CYS A 108 -12.25 -6.92 -6.11
N GLY A 109 -12.52 -8.07 -6.75
CA GLY A 109 -13.74 -8.33 -7.52
C GLY A 109 -14.06 -7.25 -8.56
N THR A 110 -15.00 -6.36 -8.25
CA THR A 110 -15.48 -5.28 -9.14
C THR A 110 -14.41 -4.24 -9.47
N VAL A 111 -13.46 -3.99 -8.55
CA VAL A 111 -12.34 -3.06 -8.77
C VAL A 111 -11.25 -3.68 -9.64
N GLY A 112 -11.23 -5.02 -9.73
CA GLY A 112 -10.23 -5.77 -10.47
C GLY A 112 -9.08 -6.27 -9.60
N ARG A 113 -8.00 -6.67 -10.27
CA ARG A 113 -6.81 -7.24 -9.66
C ARG A 113 -5.70 -6.20 -9.61
N TRP A 114 -4.99 -6.15 -8.49
CA TRP A 114 -3.85 -5.27 -8.24
C TRP A 114 -2.65 -6.11 -7.85
N VAL A 115 -1.53 -5.93 -8.54
CA VAL A 115 -0.26 -6.57 -8.21
C VAL A 115 0.67 -5.51 -7.62
N LEU A 116 0.92 -5.57 -6.31
CA LEU A 116 1.72 -4.57 -5.61
C LEU A 116 3.05 -5.16 -5.14
N LEU A 117 4.12 -4.39 -5.25
CA LEU A 117 5.39 -4.68 -4.59
C LEU A 117 5.27 -4.44 -3.09
N VAL A 118 5.66 -5.42 -2.27
CA VAL A 118 5.75 -5.31 -0.82
C VAL A 118 7.15 -4.87 -0.43
N VAL A 119 7.29 -3.67 0.14
CA VAL A 119 8.57 -3.22 0.69
C VAL A 119 8.71 -3.79 2.10
N PRO A 120 9.79 -4.51 2.44
CA PRO A 120 9.98 -5.00 3.79
C PRO A 120 9.96 -3.85 4.81
N PRO A 121 9.32 -4.01 5.99
CA PRO A 121 9.27 -2.96 7.00
C PRO A 121 10.67 -2.62 7.56
N ALA A 122 11.63 -3.54 7.45
CA ALA A 122 13.03 -3.36 7.83
C ALA A 122 13.82 -2.44 6.88
N GLU A 123 13.30 -2.16 5.68
CA GLU A 123 13.98 -1.30 4.71
C GLU A 123 14.06 0.15 5.22
N PRO A 124 15.20 0.83 5.03
CA PRO A 124 15.33 2.23 5.41
C PRO A 124 14.38 3.10 4.58
N ALA A 125 13.80 4.10 5.24
CA ALA A 125 12.76 4.95 4.64
C ALA A 125 13.14 5.59 3.30
N GLY A 126 14.42 5.92 3.10
CA GLY A 126 14.93 6.43 1.82
C GLY A 126 14.86 5.40 0.69
N THR A 127 15.21 4.14 0.97
CA THR A 127 15.10 3.04 0.01
C THR A 127 13.63 2.70 -0.26
N ALA A 128 12.81 2.62 0.80
CA ALA A 128 11.38 2.39 0.65
C ALA A 128 10.70 3.46 -0.21
N ALA A 129 11.01 4.74 -0.01
CA ALA A 129 10.48 5.83 -0.82
C ALA A 129 10.85 5.72 -2.31
N ARG A 130 12.09 5.28 -2.61
CA ARG A 130 12.53 5.04 -3.99
C ARG A 130 11.82 3.85 -4.62
N LEU A 131 11.68 2.74 -3.87
CA LEU A 131 10.94 1.56 -4.32
C LEU A 131 9.49 1.92 -4.63
N LEU A 132 8.83 2.64 -3.72
CA LEU A 132 7.49 3.17 -3.93
C LEU A 132 7.44 4.00 -5.22
N SER A 133 8.28 5.04 -5.33
CA SER A 133 8.29 5.91 -6.51
C SER A 133 8.55 5.18 -7.81
N ALA A 134 9.44 4.21 -7.82
CA ALA A 134 9.81 3.46 -9.01
C ALA A 134 8.73 2.44 -9.41
N ALA A 135 7.99 1.87 -8.45
CA ALA A 135 6.88 0.96 -8.71
C ALA A 135 5.58 1.70 -9.08
N ALA A 136 5.48 2.99 -8.74
CA ALA A 136 4.41 3.87 -9.20
C ALA A 136 4.60 4.33 -10.66
N ASP A 137 5.76 4.06 -11.26
CA ASP A 137 6.06 4.40 -12.64
C ASP A 137 5.51 3.32 -13.58
N PRO A 138 4.47 3.64 -14.39
CA PRO A 138 3.83 2.67 -15.27
C PRO A 138 4.74 2.20 -16.42
N GLU A 139 5.79 2.96 -16.76
CA GLU A 139 6.75 2.61 -17.81
C GLU A 139 7.88 1.71 -17.29
N ASN A 140 7.90 1.40 -15.99
CA ASN A 140 8.95 0.61 -15.39
C ASN A 140 8.78 -0.90 -15.69
N PRO A 141 9.68 -1.52 -16.48
CA PRO A 141 9.58 -2.94 -16.81
C PRO A 141 10.16 -3.86 -15.73
N LEU A 142 10.64 -3.29 -14.61
CA LEU A 142 11.28 -4.07 -13.55
C LEU A 142 10.24 -4.80 -12.71
N THR A 143 10.53 -6.06 -12.41
CA THR A 143 9.74 -6.84 -11.45
C THR A 143 10.15 -6.48 -10.02
N ALA A 144 9.31 -6.79 -9.02
CA ALA A 144 9.55 -6.46 -7.62
C ALA A 144 10.88 -7.05 -7.11
N ALA A 145 11.16 -8.32 -7.44
CA ALA A 145 12.43 -8.95 -7.09
C ALA A 145 13.64 -8.19 -7.66
N ARG A 146 13.52 -7.68 -8.89
CA ARG A 146 14.59 -6.88 -9.51
C ARG A 146 14.73 -5.50 -8.87
N MET A 147 13.62 -4.86 -8.54
CA MET A 147 13.63 -3.56 -7.87
C MET A 147 14.29 -3.68 -6.49
N LEU A 148 13.92 -4.68 -5.69
CA LEU A 148 14.53 -4.93 -4.39
C LEU A 148 16.03 -5.26 -4.49
N ALA A 149 16.44 -6.13 -5.40
CA ALA A 149 17.86 -6.43 -5.61
C ALA A 149 18.68 -5.17 -6.02
N LEU A 150 18.08 -4.25 -6.78
CA LEU A 150 18.70 -2.97 -7.10
C LEU A 150 18.72 -2.04 -5.88
N ALA A 151 17.73 -2.14 -4.99
CA ALA A 151 17.64 -1.36 -3.75
C ALA A 151 18.77 -1.74 -2.79
N GLU A 152 18.93 -3.04 -2.57
CA GLU A 152 19.99 -3.63 -1.75
C GLU A 152 21.38 -3.26 -2.26
N THR A 153 21.55 -3.20 -3.58
CA THR A 153 22.83 -2.82 -4.20
C THR A 153 23.00 -1.30 -4.40
N GLY A 154 22.04 -0.49 -3.94
CA GLY A 154 22.07 0.98 -4.08
C GLY A 154 21.96 1.49 -5.52
N ARG A 155 21.52 0.64 -6.46
CA ARG A 155 21.49 0.91 -7.90
C ARG A 155 20.13 1.36 -8.44
N LEU A 156 19.08 1.38 -7.61
CA LEU A 156 17.77 1.90 -8.01
C LEU A 156 17.79 3.36 -8.47
N GLU A 157 18.79 4.15 -8.08
CA GLU A 157 18.89 5.59 -8.45
C GLU A 157 19.72 5.85 -9.72
N GLY A 158 19.97 4.85 -10.56
CA GLY A 158 20.84 5.00 -11.74
C GLY A 158 20.36 5.97 -12.83
N THR A 159 19.12 6.49 -12.78
CA THR A 159 18.51 7.26 -13.88
C THR A 159 17.79 8.54 -13.44
N ALA A 160 18.34 9.30 -12.50
CA ALA A 160 17.89 10.68 -12.24
C ALA A 160 19.03 11.64 -11.87
N ARG A 161 19.95 11.89 -12.82
CA ARG A 161 20.63 13.20 -12.96
C ARG A 161 21.20 13.40 -14.38
N LEU A 162 20.32 13.62 -15.34
CA LEU A 162 20.54 14.54 -16.47
C LEU A 162 19.40 15.55 -16.32
N GLU A 163 19.62 16.79 -15.87
CA GLU A 163 20.14 17.92 -16.66
C GLU A 163 20.28 19.16 -15.75
N GLY A 164 21.16 20.10 -16.11
CA GLY A 164 20.90 21.54 -15.89
C GLY A 164 21.79 22.33 -14.92
N THR A 165 23.00 22.68 -15.33
CA THR A 165 23.52 24.06 -15.16
C THR A 165 24.49 24.36 -16.29
N THR A 166 23.93 25.02 -17.29
CA THR A 166 24.54 25.96 -18.22
C THR A 166 25.42 27.00 -17.52
N GLU A 167 26.48 27.42 -18.24
CA GLU A 167 27.11 28.76 -18.19
C GLU A 167 27.85 29.08 -16.87
N GLU A 168 29.12 29.50 -16.87
CA GLU A 168 29.58 30.81 -17.32
C GLU A 168 31.10 30.79 -17.60
N ALA A 169 31.48 31.48 -18.66
CA ALA A 169 32.85 31.70 -19.10
C ALA A 169 33.63 32.63 -18.16
N GLN A 170 34.94 32.39 -18.06
CA GLN A 170 35.99 33.42 -18.08
C GLN A 170 37.37 32.81 -18.32
#